data_AF-A0A3B9NRV6-F1
#
_entry.id   AF-A0A3B9NRV6-F1
#
_cell.length_a   1.000
_cell.length_b   1.000
_cell.length_c   1.000
_cell.angle_alpha   90.00
_cell.angle_beta   90.00
_cell.angle_gamma   90.00
#
_symmetry.space_group_name_H-M   'P 1'
#
loop_
_entity.id
_entity.type
_entity.pdbx_description
1 polymer ?
#
loop_
_entity_poly.entity_id
_entity_poly.type
_entity_poly.pdbx_seq_one_letter_code
_entity_poly.pdbx_strand_id
1 'polypeptide(L)'
;MVRSETLEPLKALYETRFDLLIADGGAGPLHGDPAEFTTSPAERIVFVHIDELPTEFAATFSVASAGKRYTLIDGDLSLYAALIHHYLKIWIGDAGPNRWLRSLVTNAAIKNYNQDDVVLVQGHESKGYVYLILTGYCSVVHQDEHDIKTVATLQAGDLVGEMAALTDLGAR
;
A
#
# COMPACT_ATOMS: atom_id res chain seq x y z
N MET A 1 -5.93 1.94 -35.81
CA MET A 1 -5.28 0.73 -35.25
C MET A 1 -3.89 1.11 -34.79
N VAL A 2 -3.54 0.78 -33.54
CA VAL A 2 -2.19 0.96 -32.99
C VAL A 2 -1.28 -0.14 -33.55
N ARG A 3 -0.03 0.19 -33.91
CA ARG A 3 0.93 -0.79 -34.44
C ARG A 3 1.37 -1.75 -33.34
N SER A 4 1.62 -3.02 -33.68
CA SER A 4 2.06 -4.05 -32.73
C SER A 4 3.31 -3.64 -31.95
N GLU A 5 4.25 -2.97 -32.64
CA GLU A 5 5.48 -2.42 -32.07
C GLU A 5 5.24 -1.43 -30.92
N THR A 6 4.09 -0.75 -30.92
CA THR A 6 3.68 0.20 -29.87
C THR A 6 2.74 -0.44 -28.85
N LEU A 7 1.93 -1.42 -29.28
CA LEU A 7 0.96 -2.09 -28.43
C LEU A 7 1.62 -2.97 -27.37
N GLU A 8 2.65 -3.73 -27.74
CA GLU A 8 3.33 -4.66 -26.83
C GLU A 8 3.99 -3.94 -25.63
N PRO A 9 4.78 -2.86 -25.82
CA PRO A 9 5.30 -2.09 -24.70
C PRO A 9 4.22 -1.49 -23.81
N LEU A 10 3.10 -1.05 -24.38
CA LEU A 10 1.99 -0.47 -23.62
C LEU A 10 1.28 -1.52 -22.76
N LYS A 11 1.04 -2.71 -23.30
CA LYS A 11 0.47 -3.83 -22.52
C LYS A 11 1.38 -4.27 -21.39
N ALA A 12 2.69 -4.31 -21.65
CA ALA A 12 3.66 -4.67 -20.62
C ALA A 12 3.60 -3.74 -19.39
N LEU A 13 3.22 -2.47 -19.54
CA LEU A 13 3.04 -1.55 -18.41
C LEU A 13 1.90 -1.97 -17.46
N TYR A 14 0.88 -2.69 -17.93
CA TYR A 14 -0.21 -3.19 -17.07
C TYR A 14 0.19 -4.45 -16.29
N GLU A 15 1.16 -5.19 -16.80
CA GLU A 15 1.67 -6.44 -16.22
C GLU A 15 2.97 -6.24 -15.41
N THR A 16 3.55 -5.04 -15.45
CA THR A 16 4.78 -4.71 -14.71
C THR A 16 4.46 -4.34 -13.27
N ARG A 17 5.23 -4.88 -12.33
CA ARG A 17 5.17 -4.48 -10.92
C ARG A 17 5.82 -3.10 -10.74
N PHE A 18 5.04 -2.15 -10.23
CA PHE A 18 5.49 -0.81 -9.83
C PHE A 18 5.19 -0.57 -8.35
N ASP A 19 6.02 0.19 -7.64
CA ASP A 19 5.73 0.60 -6.25
C ASP A 19 4.53 1.55 -6.16
N LEU A 20 4.35 2.38 -7.20
CA LEU A 20 3.23 3.31 -7.34
C LEU A 20 2.83 3.39 -8.82
N LEU A 21 1.57 3.09 -9.11
CA LEU A 21 0.93 3.30 -10.40
C LEU A 21 -0.07 4.45 -10.27
N ILE A 22 0.13 5.51 -11.04
CA ILE A 22 -0.85 6.59 -11.18
C ILE A 22 -1.63 6.32 -12.46
N ALA A 23 -2.92 6.03 -12.32
CA ALA A 23 -3.78 5.64 -13.42
C ALA A 23 -4.92 6.65 -13.60
N ASP A 24 -5.37 6.83 -14.84
CA ASP A 24 -6.57 7.60 -15.12
C ASP A 24 -7.80 6.71 -14.90
N GLY A 25 -8.72 7.15 -14.03
CA GLY A 25 -9.95 6.40 -13.71
C GLY A 25 -11.22 7.05 -14.24
N GLY A 26 -11.10 8.11 -15.03
CA GLY A 26 -12.18 9.05 -15.35
C GLY A 26 -13.32 8.53 -16.23
N ALA A 27 -13.79 7.28 -16.11
CA ALA A 27 -15.04 6.64 -16.60
C ALA A 27 -15.71 7.07 -17.94
N GLY A 28 -15.05 7.89 -18.75
CA GLY A 28 -15.49 8.37 -20.04
C GLY A 28 -14.89 7.54 -21.17
N PRO A 29 -15.33 7.77 -22.42
CA PRO A 29 -14.92 6.96 -23.57
C PRO A 29 -13.42 7.00 -23.92
N LEU A 30 -12.64 7.83 -23.20
CA LEU A 30 -11.18 7.98 -23.34
C LEU A 30 -10.42 7.59 -22.05
N HIS A 31 -11.11 7.16 -20.99
CA HIS A 31 -10.55 6.89 -19.68
C HIS A 31 -10.61 5.39 -19.35
N GLY A 32 -9.68 4.91 -18.52
CA GLY A 32 -9.60 3.51 -18.12
C GLY A 32 -10.65 3.11 -17.09
N ASP A 33 -11.09 1.86 -17.13
CA ASP A 33 -11.98 1.27 -16.12
C ASP A 33 -11.13 0.78 -14.93
N PRO A 34 -11.40 1.24 -13.68
CA PRO A 34 -10.70 0.74 -12.49
C PRO A 34 -10.69 -0.79 -12.36
N ALA A 35 -11.71 -1.48 -12.88
CA ALA A 35 -11.79 -2.94 -12.87
C ALA A 35 -10.59 -3.61 -13.58
N GLU A 36 -10.02 -2.96 -14.61
CA GLU A 36 -8.86 -3.48 -15.36
C GLU A 36 -7.60 -3.59 -14.50
N PHE A 37 -7.53 -2.83 -13.40
CA PHE A 37 -6.36 -2.77 -12.53
C PHE A 37 -6.47 -3.70 -11.31
N THR A 38 -7.57 -4.44 -11.15
CA THR A 38 -7.78 -5.37 -10.02
C THR A 38 -6.75 -6.49 -9.96
N THR A 39 -6.26 -6.93 -11.12
CA THR A 39 -5.22 -7.94 -11.26
C THR A 39 -3.82 -7.35 -11.42
N SER A 40 -3.69 -6.01 -11.38
CA SER A 40 -2.39 -5.36 -11.57
C SER A 40 -1.44 -5.75 -10.43
N PRO A 41 -0.18 -6.10 -10.75
CA PRO A 41 0.82 -6.43 -9.74
C PRO A 41 1.40 -5.20 -9.04
N ALA A 42 0.93 -3.98 -9.35
CA ALA A 42 1.41 -2.76 -8.73
C ALA A 42 1.17 -2.76 -7.20
N GLU A 43 2.13 -2.19 -6.46
CA GLU A 43 2.05 -2.15 -5.01
C GLU A 43 0.96 -1.19 -4.53
N ARG A 44 0.76 -0.11 -5.27
CA ARG A 44 -0.21 0.92 -4.92
C ARG A 44 -0.73 1.56 -6.20
N ILE A 45 -2.04 1.63 -6.32
CA ILE A 45 -2.71 2.21 -7.48
C ILE A 45 -3.49 3.42 -7.01
N VAL A 46 -3.21 4.56 -7.64
CA VAL A 46 -3.83 5.84 -7.35
C VAL A 46 -4.54 6.32 -8.61
N PHE A 47 -5.85 6.47 -8.53
CA PHE A 47 -6.65 7.01 -9.62
C PHE A 47 -6.68 8.53 -9.62
N VAL A 48 -6.56 9.11 -10.80
CA VAL A 48 -6.78 10.53 -11.07
C VAL A 48 -8.04 10.71 -11.93
N HIS A 49 -8.50 11.96 -12.05
CA HIS A 49 -9.65 12.36 -12.87
C HIS A 49 -11.00 11.74 -12.46
N ILE A 50 -11.12 11.32 -11.20
CA ILE A 50 -12.37 10.92 -10.56
C ILE A 50 -12.49 11.60 -9.19
N ASP A 51 -13.72 11.93 -8.81
CA ASP A 51 -14.00 12.47 -7.47
C ASP A 51 -14.12 11.34 -6.44
N GLU A 52 -14.73 10.22 -6.81
CA GLU A 52 -14.96 9.07 -5.94
C GLU A 52 -14.93 7.76 -6.74
N LEU A 53 -14.42 6.69 -6.11
CA LEU A 53 -14.47 5.34 -6.66
C LEU A 53 -15.81 4.68 -6.35
N PRO A 54 -16.32 3.80 -7.23
CA PRO A 54 -17.38 2.87 -6.87
C PRO A 54 -17.04 2.11 -5.58
N THR A 55 -18.04 1.83 -4.74
CA THR A 55 -17.85 1.25 -3.40
C THR A 55 -17.06 -0.06 -3.46
N GLU A 56 -17.29 -0.90 -4.47
CA GLU A 56 -16.55 -2.15 -4.72
C GLU A 56 -15.02 -1.99 -4.84
N PHE A 57 -14.54 -0.79 -5.19
CA PHE A 57 -13.12 -0.49 -5.35
C PHE A 57 -12.54 0.37 -4.21
N ALA A 58 -13.38 0.87 -3.31
CA ALA A 58 -12.98 1.85 -2.29
C ALA A 58 -11.99 1.29 -1.25
N ALA A 59 -12.03 -0.02 -0.95
CA ALA A 59 -11.02 -0.66 -0.09
C ALA A 59 -9.82 -1.23 -0.86
N THR A 60 -9.78 -1.06 -2.19
CA THR A 60 -8.77 -1.66 -3.07
C THR A 60 -7.83 -0.62 -3.64
N PHE A 61 -8.35 0.54 -4.06
CA PHE A 61 -7.56 1.58 -4.72
C PHE A 61 -7.65 2.92 -3.98
N SER A 62 -6.66 3.78 -4.24
CA SER A 62 -6.64 5.14 -3.69
C SER A 62 -7.08 6.15 -4.76
N VAL A 63 -7.64 7.28 -4.33
CA VAL A 63 -7.99 8.41 -5.22
C VAL A 63 -7.10 9.61 -4.92
N ALA A 64 -6.58 10.24 -5.97
CA ALA A 64 -5.88 11.50 -5.87
C ALA A 64 -6.85 12.67 -5.73
N SER A 65 -6.60 13.50 -4.73
CA SER A 65 -7.37 14.71 -4.46
C SER A 65 -6.43 15.86 -4.07
N ALA A 66 -6.96 17.08 -4.07
CA ALA A 66 -6.20 18.27 -3.73
C ALA A 66 -5.56 18.15 -2.34
N GLY A 67 -4.25 18.41 -2.26
CA GLY A 67 -3.48 18.36 -1.01
C GLY A 67 -2.77 17.03 -0.74
N LYS A 68 -3.10 15.95 -1.45
CA LYS A 68 -2.35 14.69 -1.39
C LYS A 68 -0.97 14.85 -2.03
N ARG A 69 0.04 14.17 -1.48
CA ARG A 69 1.42 14.14 -1.96
C ARG A 69 1.86 12.69 -2.15
N TYR A 70 2.55 12.40 -3.24
CA TYR A 70 3.05 11.07 -3.55
C TYR A 70 4.57 11.10 -3.63
N THR A 71 5.21 10.28 -2.81
CA THR A 71 6.66 10.12 -2.81
C THR A 71 7.05 9.20 -3.97
N LEU A 72 7.79 9.73 -4.94
CA LEU A 72 8.34 8.95 -6.06
C LEU A 72 9.75 8.43 -5.79
N ILE A 73 10.49 9.15 -4.93
CA ILE A 73 11.85 8.82 -4.53
C ILE A 73 11.91 8.96 -3.01
N ASP A 74 12.33 7.89 -2.35
CA ASP A 74 12.36 7.84 -0.90
C ASP A 74 13.39 8.79 -0.29
N GLY A 75 13.05 9.31 0.89
CA GLY A 75 13.94 10.12 1.71
C GLY A 75 14.79 9.28 2.65
N ASP A 76 15.69 9.94 3.38
CA ASP A 76 16.55 9.30 4.38
C ASP A 76 15.76 8.87 5.63
N LEU A 77 16.04 7.66 6.11
CA LEU A 77 15.49 7.04 7.33
C LEU A 77 15.98 7.70 8.63
N SER A 78 17.04 8.52 8.57
CA SER A 78 17.72 9.07 9.76
C SER A 78 16.77 9.81 10.72
N LEU A 79 15.71 10.44 10.22
CA LEU A 79 14.72 11.15 11.03
C LEU A 79 13.83 10.22 11.86
N TYR A 80 13.63 8.97 11.42
CA TYR A 80 12.67 8.04 12.02
C TYR A 80 13.33 6.87 12.75
N ALA A 81 14.65 6.68 12.60
CA ALA A 81 15.37 5.55 13.19
C ALA A 81 15.15 5.41 14.71
N ALA A 82 15.14 6.53 15.45
CA ALA A 82 14.89 6.53 16.89
C ALA A 82 13.45 6.07 17.23
N LEU A 83 12.48 6.47 16.42
CA LEU A 83 11.07 6.12 16.60
C LEU A 83 10.81 4.65 16.26
N ILE A 84 11.37 4.15 15.16
CA ILE A 84 11.34 2.72 14.80
C ILE A 84 11.94 1.89 15.93
N HIS A 85 13.13 2.27 16.40
CA HIS A 85 13.81 1.56 17.48
C HIS A 85 12.98 1.56 18.77
N HIS A 86 12.32 2.68 19.11
CA HIS A 86 11.46 2.78 20.27
C HIS A 86 10.31 1.76 20.21
N TYR A 87 9.55 1.74 19.11
CA TYR A 87 8.41 0.82 18.97
C TYR A 87 8.82 -0.64 18.87
N LEU A 88 9.88 -0.96 18.12
CA LEU A 88 10.38 -2.34 18.05
C LEU A 88 10.84 -2.86 19.42
N LYS A 89 11.42 -1.99 20.26
CA LYS A 89 11.81 -2.37 21.62
C LYS A 89 10.60 -2.65 22.51
N ILE A 90 9.50 -1.91 22.35
CA ILE A 90 8.24 -2.19 23.05
C ILE A 90 7.69 -3.57 22.64
N TRP A 91 7.68 -3.86 21.34
CA TRP A 91 7.15 -5.12 20.80
C TRP A 91 7.98 -6.34 21.17
N ILE A 92 9.30 -6.27 20.99
CA ILE A 92 10.21 -7.41 21.20
C ILE A 92 10.57 -7.57 22.68
N GLY A 93 10.46 -6.48 23.46
CA GLY A 93 10.81 -6.46 24.87
C GLY A 93 12.31 -6.59 25.13
N ASP A 94 12.68 -6.69 26.40
CA ASP A 94 14.07 -6.73 26.85
C ASP A 94 14.81 -8.04 26.50
N ALA A 95 14.09 -9.06 26.01
CA ALA A 95 14.68 -10.32 25.55
C ALA A 95 15.29 -10.23 24.14
N GLY A 96 14.95 -9.19 23.37
CA GLY A 96 15.45 -8.98 22.01
C GLY A 96 16.92 -8.55 21.97
N PRO A 97 17.81 -9.27 21.26
CA PRO A 97 19.18 -8.80 21.06
C PRO A 97 19.19 -7.46 20.32
N ASN A 98 19.83 -6.43 20.87
CA ASN A 98 19.96 -5.10 20.22
C ASN A 98 20.51 -5.18 18.78
N ARG A 99 21.33 -6.20 18.48
CA ARG A 99 21.83 -6.45 17.11
C ARG A 99 20.70 -6.72 16.11
N TRP A 100 19.65 -7.42 16.52
CA TRP A 100 18.51 -7.74 15.66
C TRP A 100 17.65 -6.50 15.41
N LEU A 101 17.39 -5.72 16.48
CA LEU A 101 16.70 -4.43 16.35
C LEU A 101 17.41 -3.50 15.37
N ARG A 102 18.74 -3.38 15.48
CA ARG A 102 19.54 -2.58 14.53
C ARG A 102 19.42 -3.11 13.11
N SER A 103 19.48 -4.42 12.92
CA SER A 103 19.32 -5.03 11.59
C SER A 103 17.95 -4.73 10.98
N LEU A 104 16.88 -4.78 11.79
CA LEU A 104 15.54 -4.42 11.32
C LEU A 104 15.46 -2.94 10.91
N VAL A 105 16.01 -2.04 11.74
CA VAL A 105 16.04 -0.60 11.44
C VAL A 105 16.83 -0.31 10.15
N THR A 106 17.96 -0.99 9.92
CA THR A 106 18.79 -0.80 8.72
C THR A 106 18.13 -1.30 7.44
N ASN A 107 17.30 -2.34 7.51
CA ASN A 107 16.59 -2.89 6.34
C ASN A 107 15.16 -2.36 6.18
N ALA A 108 14.74 -1.44 7.06
CA ALA A 108 13.43 -0.80 6.95
C ALA A 108 13.45 0.24 5.83
N ALA A 109 12.28 0.44 5.21
CA ALA A 109 12.02 1.54 4.29
C ALA A 109 10.87 2.40 4.84
N ILE A 110 10.94 3.72 4.65
CA ILE A 110 9.85 4.62 5.04
C ILE A 110 8.88 4.73 3.88
N LYS A 111 7.62 4.33 4.10
CA LYS A 111 6.52 4.56 3.17
C LYS A 111 5.56 5.60 3.73
N ASN A 112 5.21 6.59 2.91
CA ASN A 112 4.26 7.64 3.26
C ASN A 112 2.93 7.42 2.55
N TYR A 113 1.84 7.55 3.31
CA TYR A 113 0.48 7.45 2.82
C TYR A 113 -0.25 8.74 3.19
N ASN A 114 -1.08 9.24 2.28
CA ASN A 114 -2.01 10.31 2.58
C ASN A 114 -3.23 9.74 3.29
N GLN A 115 -4.05 10.65 3.79
CA GLN A 115 -5.38 10.31 4.26
C GLN A 115 -6.16 9.57 3.17
N ASP A 116 -6.88 8.53 3.58
CA ASP A 116 -7.73 7.68 2.74
C ASP A 116 -6.98 6.88 1.66
N ASP A 117 -5.65 6.78 1.75
CA ASP A 117 -4.90 5.87 0.89
C ASP A 117 -4.95 4.43 1.42
N VAL A 118 -5.14 3.49 0.50
CA VAL A 118 -5.16 2.06 0.79
C VAL A 118 -3.73 1.55 0.98
N VAL A 119 -3.47 0.90 2.12
CA VAL A 119 -2.15 0.34 2.46
C VAL A 119 -2.08 -1.15 2.12
N LEU A 120 -3.09 -1.91 2.52
CA LEU A 120 -3.23 -3.35 2.29
C LEU A 120 -4.65 -3.67 1.84
N VAL A 121 -4.80 -4.69 0.99
CA VAL A 121 -6.09 -5.11 0.43
C VAL A 121 -6.42 -6.52 0.91
N GLN A 122 -7.67 -6.73 1.29
CA GLN A 122 -8.16 -8.04 1.73
C GLN A 122 -8.05 -9.08 0.60
N GLY A 123 -7.52 -10.27 0.94
CA GLY A 123 -7.43 -11.39 -0.01
C GLY A 123 -6.35 -11.25 -1.09
N HIS A 124 -5.69 -10.09 -1.17
CA HIS A 124 -4.54 -9.92 -2.05
C HIS A 124 -3.30 -10.55 -1.43
N GLU A 125 -2.45 -11.12 -2.28
CA GLU A 125 -1.17 -11.67 -1.86
C GLU A 125 -0.35 -10.59 -1.14
N SER A 126 0.23 -10.97 -0.01
CA SER A 126 1.10 -10.05 0.70
C SER A 126 2.36 -9.79 -0.10
N LYS A 127 2.79 -8.53 -0.09
CA LYS A 127 3.98 -8.09 -0.82
C LYS A 127 5.30 -8.44 -0.10
N GLY A 128 5.24 -9.30 0.93
CA GLY A 128 6.38 -9.72 1.74
C GLY A 128 6.82 -8.68 2.78
N TYR A 129 6.00 -7.66 3.03
CA TYR A 129 6.30 -6.59 3.98
C TYR A 129 5.44 -6.69 5.24
N VAL A 130 6.06 -6.38 6.38
CA VAL A 130 5.37 -6.07 7.62
C VAL A 130 5.52 -4.58 7.87
N TYR A 131 4.40 -3.92 8.18
CA TYR A 131 4.34 -2.47 8.35
C TYR A 131 4.30 -2.14 9.83
N LEU A 132 5.10 -1.15 10.23
CA LEU A 132 5.06 -0.53 11.55
C LEU A 132 4.55 0.90 11.39
N ILE A 133 3.42 1.22 12.02
CA ILE A 133 2.86 2.57 11.93
C ILE A 133 3.72 3.50 12.78
N LEU A 134 4.37 4.48 12.15
CA LEU A 134 5.22 5.45 12.87
C LEU A 134 4.44 6.66 13.34
N THR A 135 3.48 7.14 12.55
CA THR A 135 2.64 8.29 12.85
C THR A 135 1.26 8.11 12.21
N GLY A 136 0.24 8.76 12.78
CA GLY A 136 -1.13 8.72 12.26
C GLY A 136 -1.94 7.50 12.73
N TYR A 137 -3.02 7.23 12.01
CA TYR A 137 -3.97 6.16 12.28
C TYR A 137 -4.32 5.42 10.99
N CYS A 138 -4.61 4.12 11.11
CA CYS A 138 -5.09 3.30 10.01
C CYS A 138 -6.39 2.62 10.41
N SER A 139 -7.42 2.73 9.57
CA SER A 139 -8.66 1.98 9.74
C SER A 139 -8.53 0.63 9.05
N VAL A 140 -8.81 -0.45 9.78
CA VAL A 140 -8.95 -1.78 9.19
C VAL A 140 -10.40 -1.92 8.79
N VAL A 141 -10.64 -2.08 7.49
CA VAL A 141 -11.98 -2.23 6.92
C VAL A 141 -12.15 -3.65 6.40
N HIS A 142 -13.33 -4.21 6.64
CA HIS A 142 -13.78 -5.44 6.02
C HIS A 142 -14.84 -5.08 4.99
N GLN A 143 -14.62 -5.51 3.75
CA GLN A 143 -15.55 -5.28 2.67
C GLN A 143 -16.22 -6.61 2.27
N ASP A 144 -17.55 -6.62 2.41
CA ASP A 144 -18.43 -7.63 1.81
C ASP A 144 -18.95 -7.10 0.46
N GLU A 145 -19.75 -7.88 -0.26
CA GLU A 145 -20.24 -7.55 -1.61
C GLU A 145 -20.93 -6.17 -1.73
N HIS A 146 -21.47 -5.61 -0.64
CA HIS A 146 -22.23 -4.35 -0.68
C HIS A 146 -21.97 -3.40 0.49
N ASP A 147 -21.12 -3.75 1.46
CA ASP A 147 -20.96 -2.96 2.69
C ASP A 147 -19.51 -2.95 3.15
N ILE A 148 -19.07 -1.79 3.64
CA ILE A 148 -17.72 -1.57 4.17
C ILE A 148 -17.84 -1.29 5.65
N LYS A 149 -17.27 -2.17 6.47
CA LYS A 149 -17.31 -2.05 7.93
C LYS A 149 -15.91 -1.88 8.48
N THR A 150 -15.71 -0.81 9.25
CA THR A 150 -14.49 -0.64 10.04
C THR A 150 -14.51 -1.64 11.20
N VAL A 151 -13.54 -2.56 11.22
CA VAL A 151 -13.42 -3.60 12.26
C VAL A 151 -12.44 -3.20 13.36
N ALA A 152 -11.46 -2.36 13.04
CA ALA A 152 -10.49 -1.85 14.02
C ALA A 152 -9.88 -0.52 13.56
N THR A 153 -9.29 0.20 14.51
CA THR A 153 -8.43 1.35 14.25
C THR A 153 -7.08 1.09 14.89
N LEU A 154 -6.03 1.21 14.09
CA LEU A 154 -4.63 1.06 14.48
C LEU A 154 -3.99 2.44 14.60
N GLN A 155 -2.99 2.55 15.46
CA GLN A 155 -2.29 3.79 15.77
C GLN A 155 -0.76 3.61 15.68
N ALA A 156 -0.04 4.71 15.86
CA ALA A 156 1.41 4.69 15.92
C ALA A 156 1.94 3.69 16.96
N GLY A 157 2.80 2.77 16.51
CA GLY A 157 3.35 1.66 17.28
C GLY A 157 2.73 0.30 16.96
N ASP A 158 1.57 0.26 16.30
CA ASP A 158 0.95 -1.00 15.88
C ASP A 158 1.63 -1.58 14.63
N LEU A 159 1.64 -2.92 14.55
CA LEU A 159 2.13 -3.70 13.42
C LEU A 159 0.96 -4.18 12.55
N VAL A 160 1.17 -4.23 11.23
CA VAL A 160 0.19 -4.70 10.25
C VAL A 160 0.86 -5.57 9.19
N GLY A 161 0.16 -6.60 8.72
CA GLY A 161 0.65 -7.50 7.67
C GLY A 161 1.61 -8.58 8.20
N GLU A 162 1.77 -8.69 9.52
CA GLU A 162 2.56 -9.71 10.21
C GLU A 162 2.07 -11.11 9.90
N MET A 163 0.76 -11.30 9.73
CA MET A 163 0.18 -12.60 9.40
C MET A 163 0.72 -13.14 8.08
N ALA A 164 1.00 -12.28 7.11
CA ALA A 164 1.58 -12.72 5.86
C ALA A 164 2.98 -13.32 6.02
N ALA A 165 3.79 -12.75 6.90
CA ALA A 165 5.12 -13.29 7.22
C ALA A 165 5.05 -14.59 8.03
N LEU A 166 3.97 -14.78 8.81
CA LEU A 166 3.79 -15.94 9.69
C LEU A 166 3.13 -17.14 9.00
N THR A 167 2.27 -16.91 8.02
CA THR A 167 1.35 -17.94 7.51
C THR A 167 1.67 -18.45 6.11
N ASP A 168 2.68 -17.91 5.42
CA ASP A 168 3.02 -18.25 4.02
C ASP A 168 1.83 -18.08 3.04
N LEU A 169 0.72 -17.47 3.50
CA LEU A 169 -0.51 -17.18 2.75
C LEU A 169 -0.32 -16.00 1.76
N GLY A 170 0.89 -15.47 1.65
CA GLY A 170 1.25 -14.38 0.75
C GLY A 170 2.58 -14.60 0.03
N ALA A 171 2.96 -15.85 -0.23
CA ALA A 171 4.16 -16.21 -0.98
C ALA A 171 3.89 -17.27 -2.06
N ARG A 172 2.74 -17.19 -2.73
CA ARG A 172 2.30 -18.16 -3.74
C ARG A 172 1.94 -17.51 -5.07
#